data_AF-A0A174ZKM9-F1
#
_entry.id   AF-A0A174ZKM9-F1
#
_cell.length_a   1.000
_cell.length_b   1.000
_cell.length_c   1.000
_cell.angle_alpha   90.00
_cell.angle_beta   90.00
_cell.angle_gamma   90.00
#
_symmetry.space_group_name_H-M   'P 1'
#
loop_
_entity.id
_entity.type
_entity.pdbx_description
1 polymer ?
#
loop_
_entity_poly.entity_id
_entity_poly.type
_entity_poly.pdbx_seq_one_letter_code
_entity_poly.pdbx_strand_id
1 'polypeptide(L)'
;MLICVCDTANEAEILKAKITQIATAAYRRIAYRVCQRYESFAKECKTADLIIVLADGADGMEGVIAAKNADRDTPVIWLSDDEGFGAQSYRLGCTYFQKKPIPQTRRRY
;
A
#
# COMPACT_ATOMS: atom_id res chain seq x y z
N MET A 1 -4.99 7.65 12.18
CA MET A 1 -4.85 6.95 10.90
C MET A 1 -3.71 5.94 11.01
N LEU A 2 -4.01 4.66 10.83
CA LEU A 2 -3.07 3.55 10.75
C LEU A 2 -2.97 3.08 9.30
N ILE A 3 -1.75 3.07 8.75
CA ILE A 3 -1.45 2.53 7.43
C ILE A 3 -0.79 1.16 7.59
N CYS A 4 -1.37 0.11 7.02
CA CYS A 4 -0.72 -1.19 6.91
C CYS A 4 0.00 -1.29 5.55
N VAL A 5 1.24 -1.75 5.54
CA VAL A 5 2.06 -1.88 4.34
C VAL A 5 2.45 -3.35 4.17
N CYS A 6 2.03 -3.98 3.08
CA CYS A 6 2.57 -5.27 2.65
C CYS A 6 3.83 -5.03 1.82
N ASP A 7 5.00 -5.40 2.33
CA ASP A 7 6.28 -5.16 1.65
C ASP A 7 7.14 -6.42 1.64
N THR A 8 7.30 -7.03 0.47
CA THR A 8 8.22 -8.15 0.24
C THR A 8 9.51 -7.72 -0.45
N ALA A 9 9.55 -6.51 -1.03
CA ALA A 9 10.64 -5.98 -1.84
C ALA A 9 11.58 -5.03 -1.04
N ASN A 10 11.31 -4.80 0.24
CA ASN A 10 12.06 -3.92 1.14
C ASN A 10 12.06 -2.43 0.69
N GLU A 11 10.97 -2.02 0.03
CA GLU A 11 10.78 -0.65 -0.46
C GLU A 11 10.06 0.25 0.55
N ALA A 12 9.59 -0.30 1.67
CA ALA A 12 8.81 0.41 2.67
C ALA A 12 9.55 1.60 3.30
N GLU A 13 10.89 1.61 3.34
CA GLU A 13 11.66 2.74 3.88
C GLU A 13 11.48 4.02 3.06
N ILE A 14 11.41 3.91 1.72
CA ILE A 14 11.16 5.08 0.84
C ILE A 14 9.74 5.60 1.09
N LEU A 15 8.77 4.69 1.20
CA LEU A 15 7.37 5.03 1.46
C LEU A 15 7.21 5.70 2.83
N LYS A 16 7.87 5.16 3.86
CA LYS A 16 7.88 5.68 5.22
C LYS A 16 8.42 7.10 5.29
N ALA A 17 9.51 7.40 4.59
CA ALA A 17 10.05 8.75 4.51
C ALA A 17 9.02 9.74 3.92
N LYS A 18 8.33 9.35 2.84
CA LYS A 18 7.28 10.17 2.20
C LYS A 18 6.04 10.34 3.10
N ILE A 19 5.54 9.26 3.71
CA ILE A 19 4.41 9.31 4.64
C ILE A 19 4.72 10.25 5.81
N THR A 20 5.93 10.15 6.38
CA THR A 20 6.36 11.00 7.49
C THR A 20 6.42 12.46 7.07
N GLN A 21 6.95 12.76 5.87
CA GLN A 21 6.96 14.12 5.33
C GLN A 21 5.55 14.70 5.18
N ILE A 22 4.61 13.91 4.62
CA ILE A 22 3.21 14.32 4.46
C ILE A 22 2.53 14.52 5.82
N ALA A 23 2.74 13.59 6.76
CA ALA A 23 2.19 13.65 8.11
C ALA A 23 2.61 14.95 8.82
N THR A 24 3.89 15.31 8.75
CA THR A 24 4.44 16.54 9.31
C THR A 24 3.85 17.78 8.62
N ALA A 25 3.84 17.82 7.29
CA ALA A 25 3.33 18.97 6.53
C ALA A 25 1.82 19.20 6.76
N ALA A 26 1.06 18.13 6.98
CA ALA A 26 -0.37 18.18 7.25
C ALA A 26 -0.72 18.34 8.73
N TYR A 27 0.28 18.40 9.64
CA TYR A 27 0.08 18.37 11.10
C TYR A 27 -0.81 17.21 11.57
N ARG A 28 -0.70 16.04 10.94
CA ARG A 28 -1.51 14.85 11.24
C ARG A 28 -0.65 13.74 11.84
N ARG A 29 -1.20 13.05 12.83
CA ARG A 29 -0.57 11.84 13.37
C ARG A 29 -0.95 10.62 12.54
N ILE A 30 0.00 10.13 11.75
CA ILE A 30 -0.13 8.93 10.93
C ILE A 30 0.78 7.85 11.52
N ALA A 31 0.20 6.74 11.93
CA ALA A 31 0.94 5.54 12.30
C ALA A 31 1.03 4.63 11.07
N TYR A 32 2.11 3.86 10.96
CA TYR A 32 2.23 2.83 9.93
C TYR A 32 2.82 1.54 10.52
N ARG A 33 2.51 0.42 9.86
CA ARG A 33 2.96 -0.93 10.18
C ARG A 33 3.40 -1.60 8.90
N VAL A 34 4.64 -2.07 8.86
CA VAL A 34 5.18 -2.80 7.72
C VAL A 34 5.12 -4.29 8.05
N CYS A 35 4.50 -5.07 7.17
CA CYS A 35 4.33 -6.49 7.29
C CYS A 35 4.97 -7.18 6.10
N GLN A 36 5.99 -7.99 6.37
CA GLN A 36 6.67 -8.82 5.36
C GLN A 36 6.13 -10.25 5.34
N ARG A 37 5.33 -10.62 6.35
CA ARG A 37 4.72 -11.95 6.50
C ARG A 37 3.21 -11.84 6.42
N TYR A 38 2.60 -12.81 5.74
CA TYR A 38 1.15 -12.88 5.54
C TYR A 38 0.35 -12.84 6.85
N GLU A 39 0.73 -13.62 7.86
CA GLU A 39 -0.01 -13.69 9.13
C GLU A 39 -0.06 -12.34 9.86
N SER A 40 1.07 -11.62 9.90
CA SER A 40 1.14 -10.28 10.47
C SER A 40 0.29 -9.30 9.67
N PHE A 41 0.38 -9.38 8.34
CA PHE A 41 -0.40 -8.53 7.44
C PHE A 41 -1.91 -8.73 7.60
N ALA A 42 -2.39 -9.97 7.59
CA ALA A 42 -3.81 -10.31 7.73
C ALA A 42 -4.39 -9.83 9.07
N LYS A 43 -3.59 -9.83 10.14
CA LYS A 43 -3.99 -9.28 11.44
C LYS A 43 -4.13 -7.77 11.39
N GLU A 44 -3.15 -7.07 10.84
CA GLU A 44 -3.12 -5.59 10.77
C GLU A 44 -4.18 -5.04 9.81
N CYS A 45 -4.54 -5.78 8.74
CA CYS A 45 -5.59 -5.37 7.79
C CYS A 45 -6.93 -5.04 8.46
N LYS A 46 -7.29 -5.77 9.53
CA LYS A 46 -8.57 -5.59 10.24
C LYS A 46 -8.66 -4.28 11.04
N THR A 47 -7.54 -3.62 11.28
CA THR A 47 -7.47 -2.41 12.11
C THR A 47 -6.90 -1.22 11.36
N ALA A 48 -6.49 -1.39 10.10
CA ALA A 48 -5.91 -0.35 9.28
C ALA A 48 -6.99 0.56 8.69
N ASP A 49 -6.71 1.86 8.65
CA ASP A 49 -7.57 2.83 7.97
C ASP A 49 -7.25 2.92 6.46
N LEU A 50 -6.06 2.45 6.06
CA LEU A 50 -5.56 2.41 4.69
C LEU A 50 -4.56 1.27 4.56
N ILE A 51 -4.62 0.54 3.45
CA ILE A 51 -3.68 -0.53 3.14
C ILE A 51 -2.89 -0.14 1.88
N ILE A 52 -1.57 -0.30 1.95
CA ILE A 52 -0.65 -0.12 0.82
C ILE A 52 0.03 -1.46 0.54
N VAL A 53 -0.15 -1.99 -0.66
CA VAL A 53 0.53 -3.19 -1.13
C VAL A 53 1.71 -2.75 -1.98
N LEU A 54 2.92 -3.08 -1.53
CA LEU A 54 4.19 -2.90 -2.25
C LEU A 54 4.73 -4.22 -2.79
N ALA A 55 4.14 -5.37 -2.44
CA ALA A 55 4.54 -6.63 -3.04
C ALA A 55 4.22 -6.65 -4.55
N ASP A 56 5.14 -7.22 -5.32
CA ASP A 56 5.06 -7.32 -6.78
C ASP A 56 4.37 -8.62 -7.21
N GLY A 57 3.96 -8.68 -8.47
CA GLY A 57 3.45 -9.91 -9.08
C GLY A 57 2.29 -10.57 -8.33
N ALA A 58 2.37 -11.90 -8.21
CA ALA A 58 1.37 -12.72 -7.53
C ALA A 58 1.28 -12.42 -6.03
N ASP A 59 2.41 -12.13 -5.37
CA ASP A 59 2.42 -11.80 -3.93
C ASP A 59 1.65 -10.50 -3.66
N GLY A 60 1.78 -9.51 -4.56
CA GLY A 60 0.97 -8.30 -4.54
C GLY A 60 -0.52 -8.58 -4.67
N MET A 61 -0.90 -9.45 -5.60
CA MET A 61 -2.29 -9.83 -5.81
C MET A 61 -2.89 -10.52 -4.57
N GLU A 62 -2.17 -11.48 -3.99
CA GLU A 62 -2.57 -12.14 -2.75
C GLU A 62 -2.69 -11.15 -1.59
N GLY A 63 -1.79 -10.16 -1.51
CA GLY A 63 -1.89 -9.06 -0.55
C GLY A 63 -3.17 -8.24 -0.71
N VAL A 64 -3.55 -7.90 -1.94
CA VAL A 64 -4.81 -7.17 -2.21
C VAL A 64 -6.02 -8.04 -1.85
N ILE A 65 -6.02 -9.31 -2.21
CA ILE A 65 -7.11 -10.24 -1.90
C ILE A 65 -7.26 -10.39 -0.38
N ALA A 66 -6.16 -10.57 0.35
CA ALA A 66 -6.17 -10.68 1.80
C ALA A 66 -6.71 -9.41 2.47
N ALA A 67 -6.29 -8.23 1.99
CA ALA A 67 -6.80 -6.94 2.46
C ALA A 67 -8.32 -6.84 2.29
N LYS A 68 -8.81 -7.16 1.09
CA LYS A 68 -10.25 -7.06 0.75
C LYS A 68 -11.12 -8.13 1.38
N ASN A 69 -10.55 -9.29 1.72
CA ASN A 69 -11.22 -10.31 2.51
C ASN A 69 -11.29 -9.94 4.00
N ALA A 70 -10.32 -9.17 4.52
CA ALA A 70 -10.33 -8.69 5.89
C ALA A 70 -11.39 -7.60 6.09
N ASP A 71 -11.44 -6.63 5.17
CA ASP A 71 -12.50 -5.64 5.07
C ASP A 71 -12.60 -5.13 3.63
N ARG A 72 -13.78 -5.27 3.02
CA ARG A 72 -14.03 -4.88 1.63
C ARG A 72 -13.96 -3.38 1.43
N ASP A 73 -14.36 -2.61 2.45
CA ASP A 73 -14.52 -1.16 2.36
C ASP A 73 -13.23 -0.39 2.66
N THR A 74 -12.27 -1.02 3.36
CA THR A 74 -10.95 -0.44 3.59
C THR A 74 -10.28 -0.08 2.25
N PRO A 75 -9.80 1.17 2.07
CA PRO A 75 -9.13 1.58 0.85
C PRO A 75 -7.80 0.85 0.69
N VAL A 76 -7.54 0.40 -0.53
CA VAL A 76 -6.32 -0.35 -0.89
C VAL A 76 -5.61 0.37 -2.04
N ILE A 77 -4.34 0.70 -1.82
CA ILE A 77 -3.44 1.22 -2.86
C ILE A 77 -2.46 0.10 -3.20
N TRP A 78 -2.34 -0.24 -4.48
CA TRP A 78 -1.35 -1.23 -4.92
C TRP A 78 -0.32 -0.60 -5.85
N LEU A 79 0.95 -0.74 -5.48
CA LEU A 79 2.10 -0.34 -6.27
C LEU A 79 2.82 -1.62 -6.70
N SER A 80 2.88 -1.89 -8.00
CA SER A 80 3.50 -3.10 -8.55
C SER A 80 4.47 -2.76 -9.68
N ASP A 81 5.44 -3.63 -9.94
CA ASP A 81 6.37 -3.61 -11.06
C ASP A 81 5.73 -3.75 -12.46
N ASP A 82 4.60 -4.44 -12.60
CA ASP A 82 3.94 -4.72 -13.88
C ASP A 82 2.62 -3.97 -14.06
N GLU A 83 2.48 -3.31 -15.22
CA GLU A 83 1.26 -2.59 -15.62
C GLU A 83 0.09 -3.52 -15.93
N GLY A 84 0.37 -4.79 -16.26
CA GLY A 84 -0.65 -5.82 -16.52
C GLY A 84 -1.61 -6.02 -15.35
N PHE A 85 -1.19 -5.72 -14.12
CA PHE A 85 -2.04 -5.77 -12.93
C PHE A 85 -3.01 -4.60 -12.82
N GLY A 86 -2.85 -3.54 -13.62
CA GLY A 86 -3.69 -2.34 -13.57
C GLY A 86 -5.18 -2.68 -13.70
N ALA A 87 -5.57 -3.42 -14.75
CA ALA A 87 -6.96 -3.82 -14.93
C ALA A 87 -7.48 -4.77 -13.83
N GLN A 88 -6.61 -5.65 -13.31
CA GLN A 88 -6.97 -6.59 -12.24
C GLN A 88 -7.16 -5.89 -10.89
N SER A 89 -6.36 -4.86 -10.60
CA SER A 89 -6.46 -4.08 -9.37
C SER A 89 -7.86 -3.46 -9.20
N TYR A 90 -8.45 -2.90 -10.28
CA TYR A 90 -9.79 -2.35 -10.25
C TYR A 90 -10.86 -3.43 -10.03
N ARG A 91 -10.69 -4.62 -10.62
CA ARG A 91 -11.61 -5.75 -10.40
C ARG A 91 -11.58 -6.25 -8.95
N LEU A 92 -10.41 -6.18 -8.31
CA LEU A 92 -10.22 -6.50 -6.90
C LEU A 92 -10.66 -5.36 -5.96
N GLY A 93 -11.07 -4.21 -6.49
CA GLY A 93 -11.56 -3.09 -5.70
C GLY A 93 -10.46 -2.21 -5.09
N CYS A 94 -9.27 -2.18 -5.68
CA CYS A 94 -8.26 -1.19 -5.31
C CYS A 94 -8.78 0.24 -5.53
N THR A 95 -8.48 1.12 -4.58
CA THR A 95 -8.76 2.55 -4.67
C THR A 95 -7.81 3.23 -5.66
N TYR A 96 -6.57 2.75 -5.73
CA TYR A 96 -5.56 3.28 -6.64
C TYR A 96 -4.53 2.20 -7.01
N PHE A 97 -4.04 2.28 -8.25
CA PHE A 97 -2.96 1.44 -8.74
C PHE A 97 -1.94 2.30 -9.48
N GLN A 98 -0.66 1.99 -9.28
CA GLN A 98 0.42 2.67 -9.99
C GLN A 98 1.58 1.70 -10.24
N LYS A 99 2.08 1.68 -11.48
CA LYS A 99 3.28 0.95 -11.84
C LYS A 99 4.52 1.60 -11.23
N LYS A 100 5.41 0.80 -10.64
CA LYS A 100 6.74 1.18 -10.19
C LYS A 100 7.70 1.38 -11.38
N PRO A 101 8.80 2.14 -11.21
CA PRO A 101 9.08 2.98 -10.05
C PRO A 101 8.12 4.16 -9.98
N ILE A 102 7.75 4.59 -8.77
CA ILE A 102 6.94 5.80 -8.61
C ILE A 102 7.77 6.97 -9.14
N PRO A 103 7.33 7.69 -10.17
CA PRO A 103 8.07 8.82 -10.69
C PRO A 103 8.30 9.83 -9.56
N GLN A 104 9.53 10.29 -9.40
CA GLN A 104 9.77 11.43 -8.52
C GLN A 104 9.15 12.65 -9.19
N THR A 105 7.97 13.06 -8.76
CA THR A 105 7.36 14.30 -9.26
C THR A 105 8.34 15.44 -8.99
N ARG A 106 8.91 16.03 -10.05
CA ARG A 106 9.59 17.33 -9.97
C ARG A 106 8.57 18.30 -9.40
N ARG A 107 8.85 18.88 -8.24
CA ARG A 107 8.10 20.03 -7.71
C ARG A 107 8.04 21.07 -8.84
N ARG A 108 6.87 21.28 -9.44
CA ARG A 108 6.62 22.52 -10.17
C ARG A 108 6.42 23.58 -9.09
N TYR A 109 7.35 24.53 -9.12
CA TYR A 109 7.39 25.73 -8.29
C TYR A 109 6.06 26.49 -8.33
#